data_AF-A0A4Y2U8A7-F1
#
_entry.id   AF-A0A4Y2U8A7-F1
#
_cell.length_a   1.000
_cell.length_b   1.000
_cell.length_c   1.000
_cell.angle_alpha   90.00
_cell.angle_beta   90.00
_cell.angle_gamma   90.00
#
_symmetry.space_group_name_H-M   'P 1'
#
loop_
_entity.id
_entity.type
_entity.pdbx_description
1 polymer ?
#
loop_
_entity_poly.entity_id
_entity_poly.type
_entity_poly.pdbx_seq_one_letter_code
_entity_poly.pdbx_strand_id
1 'polypeptide(L)'
;MIFLNDDCLEMQYKFKDEYVPDDFNTNIYIAAFTTSSARIRLYKMMDKLGDKVLYSDTDSSVYIDDGTNKAETGCMLGDCTDKLGEDKYIKSWISPASKDYALHI
;
A
#
# COMPACT_ATOMS: atom_id res chain seq x y z
N MET A 1 18.01 -12.22 -15.78
CA MET A 1 18.90 -11.65 -16.81
C MET A 1 20.26 -11.50 -16.17
N ILE A 2 21.27 -12.11 -16.75
CA ILE A 2 22.66 -12.10 -16.25
C ILE A 2 23.55 -11.72 -17.42
N PHE A 3 24.47 -10.77 -17.19
CA PHE A 3 25.51 -10.44 -18.16
C PHE A 3 26.65 -11.46 -18.02
N LEU A 4 26.92 -12.22 -19.08
CA LEU A 4 28.00 -13.21 -19.09
C LEU A 4 29.33 -12.57 -19.47
N ASN A 5 29.30 -11.55 -20.34
CA ASN A 5 30.41 -10.65 -20.68
C ASN A 5 29.86 -9.42 -21.45
N ASP A 6 30.75 -8.54 -21.92
CA ASP A 6 30.40 -7.27 -22.57
C ASP A 6 29.54 -7.42 -23.83
N ASP A 7 29.62 -8.57 -24.52
CA ASP A 7 28.91 -8.82 -25.78
C ASP A 7 27.78 -9.86 -25.64
N CYS A 8 27.62 -10.48 -24.47
CA CYS A 8 26.77 -11.66 -24.32
C CYS A 8 25.91 -11.62 -23.07
N LEU A 9 24.60 -11.74 -23.29
CA LEU A 9 23.57 -11.67 -22.27
C LEU A 9 22.79 -12.99 -22.20
N GLU A 10 22.67 -13.55 -20.99
CA GLU A 10 21.72 -14.63 -20.74
C GLU A 10 20.37 -14.08 -20.26
N MET A 11 19.33 -14.35 -21.05
CA MET A 11 17.95 -14.02 -20.73
C MET A 11 17.15 -15.31 -20.57
N GLN A 12 16.71 -15.57 -19.34
CA GLN A 12 15.74 -16.62 -19.05
C GLN A 12 14.34 -16.01 -19.06
N TYR A 13 13.46 -16.57 -19.88
CA TYR A 13 12.04 -16.26 -19.84
C TYR A 13 11.24 -17.53 -19.56
N LYS A 14 10.11 -17.38 -18.87
CA LYS A 14 9.14 -18.44 -18.69
C LYS A 14 7.86 -17.97 -19.36
N PHE A 15 7.45 -18.66 -20.43
CA PHE A 15 6.14 -18.43 -21.01
C PHE A 15 5.08 -18.75 -19.96
N LYS A 16 4.23 -17.78 -19.64
CA LYS A 16 3.14 -17.94 -18.70
C LYS A 16 1.87 -17.98 -19.53
N ASP A 17 1.18 -19.11 -19.51
CA ASP A 17 -0.17 -19.19 -20.07
C ASP A 17 -1.05 -18.27 -19.21
N GLU A 18 -1.46 -17.12 -19.76
CA GLU A 18 -2.24 -16.12 -19.02
C GLU A 18 -3.70 -16.53 -18.86
N TYR A 19 -4.11 -17.63 -19.51
CA TYR A 19 -5.45 -18.19 -19.32
C TYR A 19 -5.56 -18.81 -17.93
N VAL A 20 -6.08 -18.03 -17.00
CA VAL A 20 -6.57 -18.51 -15.72
C VAL A 20 -8.03 -18.90 -15.93
N PRO A 21 -8.38 -20.20 -15.94
CA PRO A 21 -9.79 -20.59 -15.96
C PRO A 21 -10.51 -19.99 -14.76
N ASP A 22 -11.77 -19.59 -14.96
CA ASP A 22 -12.59 -19.04 -13.88
C ASP A 22 -12.61 -20.01 -12.69
N ASP A 23 -12.08 -19.56 -11.56
CA ASP A 23 -12.13 -20.32 -10.32
C ASP A 23 -13.55 -20.25 -9.78
N PHE A 24 -14.16 -21.41 -9.53
CA PHE A 24 -15.51 -21.53 -8.98
C PHE A 24 -15.65 -20.88 -7.58
N ASN A 25 -14.53 -20.59 -6.91
CA ASN A 25 -14.52 -19.88 -5.62
C ASN A 25 -14.33 -18.36 -5.75
N THR A 26 -14.21 -17.83 -6.97
CA THR A 26 -14.05 -16.39 -7.20
C THR A 26 -15.40 -15.75 -7.55
N ASN A 27 -15.82 -14.77 -6.75
CA ASN A 27 -17.02 -13.99 -7.00
C ASN A 27 -16.66 -12.51 -7.21
N ILE A 28 -16.76 -12.05 -8.46
CA ILE A 28 -16.40 -10.68 -8.84
C ILE A 28 -17.25 -9.62 -8.14
N TYR A 29 -18.53 -9.91 -7.86
CA TYR A 29 -19.40 -8.98 -7.16
C TYR A 29 -18.96 -8.79 -5.72
N ILE A 30 -18.69 -9.90 -5.01
CA ILE A 30 -18.15 -9.85 -3.63
C ILE A 30 -16.82 -9.11 -3.61
N ALA A 31 -15.92 -9.38 -4.57
CA ALA A 31 -14.65 -8.69 -4.67
C ALA A 31 -14.85 -7.16 -4.87
N ALA A 32 -15.72 -6.76 -5.81
CA ALA A 32 -16.00 -5.36 -6.08
C ALA A 32 -16.58 -4.62 -4.87
N PHE A 33 -17.53 -5.22 -4.14
CA PHE A 33 -18.10 -4.64 -2.93
C PHE A 33 -17.06 -4.53 -1.80
N THR A 34 -16.26 -5.57 -1.59
CA THR A 34 -15.20 -5.56 -0.57
C THR A 34 -14.15 -4.50 -0.87
N THR A 35 -13.64 -4.42 -2.10
CA THR A 35 -12.63 -3.42 -2.49
C THR A 35 -13.19 -2.00 -2.44
N SER A 36 -14.44 -1.78 -2.89
CA SER A 36 -15.05 -0.45 -2.83
C SER A 36 -15.28 0.01 -1.39
N SER A 37 -15.72 -0.90 -0.51
CA SER A 37 -15.90 -0.62 0.91
C SER A 37 -14.56 -0.28 1.60
N ALA A 38 -13.51 -1.03 1.30
CA ALA A 38 -12.16 -0.75 1.80
C ALA A 38 -11.66 0.63 1.32
N ARG A 39 -11.83 0.95 0.03
CA ARG A 39 -11.45 2.26 -0.53
C ARG A 39 -12.20 3.42 0.12
N ILE A 40 -13.51 3.29 0.35
CA ILE A 40 -14.29 4.33 1.05
C ILE A 40 -13.79 4.52 2.48
N ARG A 41 -13.44 3.44 3.18
CA ARG A 41 -12.90 3.52 4.54
C ARG A 41 -11.54 4.23 4.57
N LEU A 42 -10.63 3.86 3.68
CA LEU A 42 -9.34 4.54 3.54
C LEU A 42 -9.51 6.01 3.17
N TYR A 43 -10.42 6.32 2.23
CA TYR A 43 -10.73 7.68 1.83
C TYR A 43 -11.23 8.53 3.01
N LYS A 44 -12.17 8.02 3.82
CA LYS A 44 -12.66 8.75 5.00
C LYS A 44 -11.56 9.09 6.00
N MET A 45 -10.56 8.23 6.15
CA MET A 45 -9.40 8.51 7.00
C MET A 45 -8.52 9.61 6.39
N MET A 46 -8.21 9.51 5.09
CA MET A 46 -7.42 10.51 4.38
C MET A 46 -8.12 11.88 4.34
N ASP A 47 -9.44 11.91 4.21
CA ASP A 47 -10.26 13.13 4.20
C ASP A 47 -10.14 13.91 5.52
N LYS A 48 -10.06 13.20 6.67
CA LYS A 48 -9.77 13.82 7.98
C LYS A 48 -8.36 14.43 8.05
N LEU A 49 -7.38 13.80 7.38
CA LEU A 49 -5.98 14.23 7.37
C LEU A 49 -5.71 15.34 6.34
N GLY A 50 -6.54 15.45 5.30
CA GLY A 50 -6.44 16.45 4.24
C GLY A 50 -5.07 16.47 3.57
N ASP A 51 -4.50 17.66 3.43
CA ASP A 51 -3.23 17.90 2.74
C ASP A 51 -2.00 17.34 3.48
N LYS A 52 -2.18 16.72 4.65
CA LYS A 52 -1.10 16.10 5.42
C LYS A 52 -0.76 14.69 4.94
N VAL A 53 -1.60 14.08 4.08
CA VAL A 53 -1.36 12.75 3.53
C VAL A 53 -0.21 12.79 2.51
N LEU A 54 0.81 11.96 2.73
CA LEU A 54 1.98 11.83 1.85
C LEU A 54 1.89 10.63 0.92
N TYR A 55 1.27 9.54 1.38
CA TYR A 55 1.19 8.28 0.65
C TYR A 55 0.03 7.44 1.16
N SER A 56 -0.56 6.61 0.30
CA SER A 56 -1.56 5.63 0.67
C SER A 56 -1.41 4.35 -0.16
N ASP A 57 -1.58 3.19 0.46
CA ASP A 57 -1.67 1.90 -0.23
C ASP A 57 -2.65 0.98 0.50
N THR A 58 -3.67 0.51 -0.23
CA THR A 58 -4.70 -0.48 0.11
C THR A 58 -5.40 -0.31 1.46
N ASP A 59 -4.66 -0.43 2.56
CA ASP A 59 -5.12 -0.40 3.95
C ASP A 59 -4.24 0.51 4.84
N SER A 60 -3.37 1.33 4.27
CA SER A 60 -2.41 2.16 5.00
C SER A 60 -2.22 3.54 4.39
N SER A 61 -1.83 4.49 5.24
CA SER A 61 -1.49 5.85 4.85
C SER A 61 -0.30 6.34 5.66
N VAL A 62 0.53 7.18 5.04
CA VAL A 62 1.59 7.94 5.68
C VAL A 62 1.18 9.41 5.64
N TYR A 63 1.34 10.12 6.75
CA TYR A 63 0.95 11.53 6.85
C TYR A 63 1.92 12.30 7.74
N ILE A 64 1.93 13.62 7.61
CA ILE A 64 2.67 14.54 8.47
C ILE A 64 1.85 14.76 9.74
N ASP A 65 2.39 14.38 10.90
CA ASP A 65 1.82 14.73 12.20
C ASP A 65 2.11 16.21 12.53
N ASP A 66 1.08 17.01 12.77
CA ASP A 66 1.19 18.41 13.21
C ASP A 66 0.79 18.63 14.68
N GLY A 67 0.61 17.54 15.43
CA GLY A 67 0.20 17.53 16.83
C GLY A 67 -1.32 17.67 17.03
N THR A 68 -2.09 17.97 15.98
CA THR A 68 -3.55 18.15 16.05
C THR A 68 -4.34 17.15 15.20
N ASN A 69 -3.68 16.53 14.23
CA ASN A 69 -4.27 15.65 13.24
C ASN A 69 -4.05 14.14 13.53
N LYS A 70 -3.85 13.77 14.80
CA LYS A 70 -3.57 12.38 15.17
C LYS A 70 -4.73 11.47 14.77
N ALA A 71 -4.45 10.49 13.92
CA ALA A 71 -5.46 9.53 13.46
C ALA A 71 -5.99 8.68 14.63
N GLU A 72 -7.30 8.41 14.62
CA GLU A 72 -7.93 7.50 15.58
C GLU A 72 -7.40 6.07 15.36
N THR A 73 -6.73 5.52 16.36
CA THR A 73 -6.23 4.13 16.33
C THR A 73 -6.95 3.24 17.33
N GLY A 74 -7.06 1.95 17.03
CA GLY A 74 -7.71 0.97 17.91
C GLY A 74 -7.25 -0.46 17.66
N CYS A 75 -7.79 -1.40 18.44
CA CYS A 75 -7.45 -2.83 18.40
C CYS A 75 -8.58 -3.71 17.86
N MET A 76 -9.69 -3.13 17.42
CA MET A 76 -10.83 -3.87 16.88
C MET A 76 -10.73 -4.04 15.37
N LEU A 77 -11.53 -4.95 14.82
CA LEU A 77 -11.54 -5.23 13.40
C LEU A 77 -11.89 -3.98 12.57
N GLY A 78 -10.92 -3.57 11.76
CA GLY A 78 -11.02 -2.43 10.86
C GLY A 78 -10.57 -1.10 11.46
N ASP A 79 -10.23 -1.06 12.74
CA ASP A 79 -9.57 0.12 13.30
C ASP A 79 -8.24 0.35 12.59
N CYS A 80 -7.84 1.62 12.50
CA CYS A 80 -6.50 1.94 12.05
C CYS A 80 -5.52 1.56 13.15
N THR A 81 -4.37 1.01 12.78
CA THR A 81 -3.33 0.62 13.73
C THR A 81 -2.06 1.41 13.42
N ASP A 82 -1.41 1.90 14.46
CA ASP A 82 -0.07 2.48 14.35
C ASP A 82 0.94 1.36 14.03
N LYS A 83 1.54 1.42 12.83
CA LYS A 83 2.52 0.43 12.36
C LYS A 83 3.92 0.66 12.91
N LEU A 84 4.26 1.88 13.36
CA LEU A 84 5.58 2.22 13.88
C LEU A 84 5.68 1.88 15.36
N GLY A 85 4.56 2.02 16.08
CA GLY A 85 4.44 1.83 17.51
C GLY A 85 4.59 3.14 18.28
N GLU A 86 4.27 3.10 19.58
CA GLU A 86 4.24 4.29 20.43
C GLU A 86 5.58 5.05 20.41
N ASP A 87 5.46 6.38 20.36
CA ASP A 87 6.57 7.34 20.35
C ASP A 87 7.61 7.17 19.22
N LYS A 88 7.22 6.50 18.12
CA LYS A 88 8.07 6.35 16.92
C LYS A 88 7.49 7.11 15.75
N TYR A 89 8.37 7.85 15.08
CA TYR A 89 8.03 8.71 13.97
C TYR A 89 9.01 8.51 12.82
N ILE A 90 8.51 8.59 11.59
CA ILE A 90 9.37 8.64 10.42
C ILE A 90 10.04 10.02 10.40
N LYS A 91 11.38 10.05 10.52
CA LYS A 91 12.20 11.26 10.47
C LYS A 91 12.38 11.79 9.05
N SER A 92 12.44 10.90 8.06
CA SER A 92 12.52 11.28 6.64
C SER A 92 11.75 10.32 5.77
N TRP A 93 11.02 10.87 4.79
CA TRP A 93 10.17 10.13 3.86
C TRP A 93 10.46 10.57 2.43
N ILE A 94 10.59 9.61 1.52
CA ILE A 94 10.64 9.85 0.08
C ILE A 94 9.75 8.81 -0.62
N SER A 95 8.90 9.26 -1.56
CA SER A 95 8.10 8.37 -2.39
C SER A 95 7.92 8.99 -3.79
N PRO A 96 8.80 8.65 -4.75
CA PRO A 96 8.71 9.22 -6.10
C PRO A 96 7.54 8.66 -6.91
N ALA A 97 7.06 7.46 -6.58
CA ALA A 97 5.97 6.80 -7.29
C ALA A 97 5.16 5.86 -6.37
N SER A 98 4.02 5.39 -6.87
CA SER A 98 3.24 4.37 -6.16
C SER A 98 4.07 3.10 -5.98
N LYS A 99 4.10 2.56 -4.75
CA LYS A 99 4.89 1.38 -4.35
C LYS A 99 6.41 1.54 -4.52
N ASP A 100 6.89 2.77 -4.62
CA ASP A 100 8.31 3.11 -4.59
C ASP A 100 8.52 4.17 -3.51
N TYR A 101 9.11 3.78 -2.39
CA TYR A 101 9.34 4.67 -1.24
C TYR A 101 10.50 4.19 -0.35
N ALA A 102 11.10 5.14 0.36
CA ALA A 102 12.06 4.88 1.43
C ALA A 102 11.75 5.75 2.66
N LEU A 103 12.00 5.19 3.84
CA LEU A 103 11.73 5.82 5.12
C LEU A 103 12.88 5.60 6.09
N HIS A 104 13.07 6.55 7.01
CA HIS A 104 14.01 6.45 8.12
C HIS A 104 13.29 6.82 9.41
N ILE A 105 13.40 5.95 10.43
CA ILE A 105 12.71 6.07 11.74
C ILE A 105 13.71 6.55 12.79
#